data_AF-A0A0N5C4N4-F1
#
_entry.id   AF-A0A0N5C4N4-F1
#
_cell.length_a   1.000
_cell.length_b   1.000
_cell.length_c   1.000
_cell.angle_alpha   90.00
_cell.angle_beta   90.00
_cell.angle_gamma   90.00
#
_symmetry.space_group_name_H-M   'P 1'
#
loop_
_entity.id
_entity.type
_entity.pdbx_description
1 polymer ?
#
loop_
_entity_poly.entity_id
_entity_poly.type
_entity_poly.pdbx_seq_one_letter_code
_entity_poly.pdbx_strand_id
1 'polypeptide(L)'
;MEEDKDLSSYFNLYGLPDEIIGIVFQKCNFLDISSIIKTCKRFKFIINKNRNSLSKASLKHFQIEHRVIFNNNVVKDEYKVVIHYVAEIGTEGEKNFSKTFSKINCKESEIALFINSFSWEDVENVHVILMKKSNVLNLLTSRLINFKNHNIKTLYLHVEGFDMRNSINNFILSLRSVKDLLINKLCLCNEKGGFQGEINISNLRRIEILECCCTKFINEQFALPLYHQNKGGFNMVLRVNESDFKTKLINAAVDQYVNMDGKEYKKDLIAITNLNPMIFYHIDDIMSKNGLRYEPNFEEQSTNCTFVHLFIAKNNNDFWKIIEDPNKPYLIISIVAIYKTRISQCSIWNR
;
A
#
# COMPACT_ATOMS: atom_id res chain seq x y z
N MET A 1 15.08 65.45 -28.07
CA MET A 1 16.36 64.73 -28.16
C MET A 1 16.49 63.95 -26.88
N GLU A 2 16.52 62.63 -27.04
CA GLU A 2 16.90 61.58 -26.08
C GLU A 2 16.14 61.48 -24.75
N GLU A 3 15.19 60.53 -24.76
CA GLU A 3 14.72 59.79 -23.60
C GLU A 3 15.87 58.94 -23.05
N ASP A 4 16.38 59.27 -21.86
CA ASP A 4 17.16 58.33 -21.04
C ASP A 4 16.22 57.22 -20.56
N LYS A 5 16.16 56.12 -21.33
CA LYS A 5 15.55 54.87 -20.89
C LYS A 5 16.47 54.23 -19.86
N ASP A 6 16.02 54.30 -18.61
CA ASP A 6 16.49 53.50 -17.49
C ASP A 6 16.52 52.02 -17.88
N LEU A 7 17.68 51.56 -18.36
CA LEU A 7 18.02 50.17 -18.60
C LEU A 7 18.17 49.51 -17.23
N SER A 8 17.03 49.20 -16.59
CA SER A 8 16.97 48.29 -15.46
C SER A 8 17.82 47.07 -15.82
N SER A 9 18.98 46.93 -15.19
CA SER A 9 20.01 45.97 -15.61
C SER A 9 19.42 44.56 -15.51
N TYR A 10 19.04 43.98 -16.65
CA TYR A 10 18.56 42.60 -16.67
C TYR A 10 19.72 41.71 -16.25
N PHE A 11 19.61 41.13 -15.07
CA PHE A 11 20.59 40.17 -14.57
C PHE A 11 20.63 38.97 -15.52
N ASN A 12 21.77 38.78 -16.19
CA ASN A 12 21.93 37.70 -17.18
C ASN A 12 22.10 36.34 -16.47
N LEU A 13 20.98 35.74 -16.07
CA LEU A 13 20.95 34.41 -15.46
C LEU A 13 21.58 33.34 -16.36
N TYR A 14 21.50 33.50 -17.68
CA TYR A 14 22.10 32.60 -18.66
C TYR A 14 23.63 32.66 -18.68
N GLY A 15 24.24 33.76 -18.26
CA GLY A 15 25.69 33.92 -18.20
C GLY A 15 26.34 33.26 -16.99
N LEU A 16 25.57 32.80 -16.00
CA LEU A 16 26.10 32.22 -14.78
C LEU A 16 26.53 30.75 -14.96
N PRO A 17 27.48 30.26 -14.14
CA PRO A 17 27.78 28.83 -14.03
C PRO A 17 26.57 28.01 -13.57
N ASP A 18 26.49 26.75 -14.01
CA ASP A 18 25.37 25.84 -13.72
C ASP A 18 25.19 25.61 -12.21
N GLU A 19 26.29 25.60 -11.45
CA GLU A 19 26.30 25.47 -9.99
C GLU A 19 25.60 26.63 -9.31
N ILE A 20 25.88 27.86 -9.75
CA ILE A 20 25.27 29.08 -9.20
C ILE A 20 23.79 29.13 -9.54
N ILE A 21 23.42 28.80 -10.79
CA ILE A 21 22.01 28.69 -11.19
C ILE A 21 21.29 27.64 -10.34
N GLY A 22 21.93 26.50 -10.06
CA GLY A 22 21.40 25.48 -9.17
C GLY A 22 21.11 25.99 -7.76
N ILE A 23 22.00 26.80 -7.18
CA ILE A 23 21.80 27.45 -5.87
C ILE A 23 20.63 28.45 -5.92
N VAL A 24 20.51 29.23 -7.00
CA VAL A 24 19.39 30.16 -7.19
C VAL A 24 18.06 29.38 -7.23
N PHE A 25 18.00 28.28 -7.98
CA PHE A 25 16.80 27.44 -8.06
C PHE A 25 16.43 26.80 -6.72
N GLN A 26 17.36 26.53 -5.82
CA GLN A 26 17.02 26.06 -4.47
C GLN A 26 16.24 27.08 -3.63
N LYS A 27 16.24 28.36 -4.02
CA LYS A 27 15.45 29.42 -3.37
C LYS A 27 14.06 29.59 -3.98
N CYS A 28 13.78 28.94 -5.10
CA CYS A 28 12.48 28.99 -5.76
C CYS A 28 11.49 28.00 -5.12
N ASN A 29 10.20 28.36 -5.11
CA ASN A 29 9.16 27.43 -4.69
C ASN A 29 8.88 26.38 -5.80
N PHE A 30 8.04 25.40 -5.49
CA PHE A 30 7.75 24.30 -6.40
C PHE A 30 7.14 24.75 -7.75
N LEU A 31 6.29 25.78 -7.73
CA LEU A 31 5.60 26.29 -8.93
C LEU A 31 6.54 27.09 -9.82
N ASP A 32 7.43 27.87 -9.21
CA ASP A 32 8.52 28.57 -9.90
C ASP A 32 9.40 27.55 -10.64
N ILE A 33 9.86 26.52 -9.94
CA ILE A 33 10.65 25.43 -10.51
C ILE A 33 9.90 24.74 -11.65
N SER A 34 8.62 24.45 -11.46
CA SER A 34 7.77 23.83 -12.48
C SER A 34 7.63 24.68 -13.75
N SER A 35 7.70 26.01 -13.61
CA SER A 35 7.66 26.96 -14.73
C SER A 35 9.02 27.09 -15.40
N ILE A 36 10.10 27.20 -14.62
CA ILE A 36 11.48 27.30 -15.11
C ILE A 36 11.88 26.07 -15.94
N ILE A 37 11.44 24.85 -15.56
CA ILE A 37 11.71 23.63 -16.33
C ILE A 37 11.21 23.73 -17.80
N LYS A 38 10.17 24.52 -18.04
CA LYS A 38 9.54 24.65 -19.36
C LYS A 38 10.22 25.69 -20.25
N THR A 39 11.09 26.55 -19.71
CA THR A 39 11.66 27.67 -20.45
C THR A 39 12.79 27.23 -21.38
N CYS A 40 13.75 26.43 -20.90
CA CYS A 40 14.86 25.97 -21.73
C CYS A 40 15.47 24.61 -21.31
N LYS A 41 16.17 23.97 -22.26
CA LYS A 41 16.83 22.67 -22.04
C LYS A 41 17.92 22.70 -20.96
N ARG A 42 18.70 23.78 -20.90
CA ARG A 42 19.79 23.94 -19.91
C ARG A 42 19.23 23.99 -18.48
N PHE A 43 18.22 24.82 -18.23
CA PHE A 43 17.60 24.89 -16.90
C PHE A 43 16.91 23.59 -16.52
N LYS A 44 16.22 22.93 -17.45
CA LYS A 44 15.68 21.58 -17.22
C LYS A 44 16.77 20.60 -16.79
N PHE A 45 17.95 20.64 -17.42
CA PHE A 45 19.08 19.78 -17.06
C PHE A 45 19.60 20.08 -15.64
N ILE A 46 19.85 21.36 -15.32
CA ILE A 46 20.31 21.80 -13.99
C ILE A 46 19.31 21.39 -12.91
N ILE A 47 18.02 21.61 -13.14
CA ILE A 47 16.95 21.24 -12.20
C ILE A 47 16.88 19.72 -11.99
N ASN A 48 16.97 18.94 -13.07
CA ASN A 48 16.97 17.49 -12.96
C ASN A 48 18.19 16.97 -12.19
N LYS A 49 19.38 17.57 -12.39
CA LYS A 49 20.62 17.23 -11.66
C LYS A 49 20.51 17.52 -10.16
N ASN A 50 19.82 18.60 -9.78
CA ASN A 50 19.71 19.06 -8.40
C ASN A 50 18.36 18.71 -7.72
N ARG A 51 17.55 17.83 -8.31
CA ARG A 51 16.14 17.61 -7.91
C ARG A 51 15.93 17.36 -6.41
N ASN A 52 16.86 16.65 -5.77
CA ASN A 52 16.73 16.26 -4.37
C ASN A 52 16.84 17.43 -3.38
N SER A 53 17.53 18.52 -3.76
CA SER A 53 17.70 19.71 -2.92
C SER A 53 16.72 20.84 -3.23
N LEU A 54 15.85 20.66 -4.22
CA LEU A 54 14.84 21.65 -4.58
C LEU A 54 13.59 21.50 -3.70
N SER A 55 12.83 22.59 -3.60
CA SER A 55 11.52 22.60 -2.95
C SER A 55 10.59 21.58 -3.60
N LYS A 56 9.82 20.88 -2.76
CA LYS A 56 8.89 19.82 -3.15
C LYS A 56 7.48 20.21 -2.76
N ALA A 57 6.52 19.89 -3.62
CA ALA A 57 5.11 19.95 -3.25
C ALA A 57 4.73 18.74 -2.38
N SER A 58 3.73 18.89 -1.52
CA SER A 58 3.22 17.79 -0.68
C SER A 58 2.31 16.89 -1.53
N LEU A 59 2.70 15.63 -1.72
CA LEU A 59 1.86 14.66 -2.43
C LEU A 59 0.69 14.24 -1.55
N LYS A 60 -0.54 14.33 -2.06
CA LYS A 60 -1.75 13.85 -1.38
C LYS A 60 -2.29 12.57 -1.98
N HIS A 61 -2.31 12.48 -3.31
CA HIS A 61 -2.79 11.32 -4.03
C HIS A 61 -1.90 10.97 -5.21
N PHE A 62 -1.57 9.69 -5.35
CA PHE A 62 -0.86 9.16 -6.51
C PHE A 62 -1.58 7.91 -7.03
N GLN A 63 -2.00 7.94 -8.27
CA GLN A 63 -2.58 6.79 -8.95
C GLN A 63 -1.82 6.51 -10.24
N ILE A 64 -1.54 5.23 -10.48
CA ILE A 64 -0.86 4.74 -11.67
C ILE A 64 -1.55 3.47 -12.14
N GLU A 65 -1.91 3.44 -13.42
CA GLU A 65 -2.59 2.32 -14.04
C GLU A 65 -1.90 1.91 -15.33
N HIS A 66 -1.69 0.61 -15.49
CA HIS A 66 -1.20 0.01 -16.73
C HIS A 66 -2.12 -1.15 -17.08
N ARG A 67 -2.99 -0.93 -18.07
CA ARG A 67 -4.09 -1.83 -18.40
C ARG A 67 -4.01 -2.28 -19.86
N VAL A 68 -4.45 -3.52 -20.09
CA VAL A 68 -4.75 -4.02 -21.43
C VAL A 68 -6.25 -3.98 -21.62
N ILE A 69 -6.71 -3.13 -22.53
CA ILE A 69 -8.13 -3.00 -22.86
C ILE A 69 -8.39 -3.74 -24.15
N PHE A 70 -9.27 -4.74 -24.09
CA PHE A 70 -9.77 -5.44 -25.26
C PHE A 70 -11.05 -4.75 -25.72
N ASN A 71 -11.02 -4.12 -26.89
CA ASN A 71 -12.21 -3.46 -27.44
C ASN A 71 -12.29 -3.76 -28.94
N ASN A 72 -13.34 -4.47 -29.38
CA ASN A 72 -13.61 -4.81 -30.79
C ASN A 72 -12.36 -5.30 -31.56
N ASN A 73 -11.70 -6.36 -31.09
CA ASN A 73 -10.47 -6.95 -31.66
C ASN A 73 -9.21 -6.07 -31.61
N VAL A 74 -9.26 -4.88 -31.01
CA VAL A 74 -8.08 -4.05 -30.75
C VAL A 74 -7.62 -4.26 -29.31
N VAL A 75 -6.37 -4.69 -29.15
CA VAL A 75 -5.69 -4.73 -27.86
C VAL A 75 -5.02 -3.38 -27.64
N LYS A 76 -5.59 -2.54 -26.76
CA LYS A 76 -4.99 -1.26 -26.38
C LYS A 76 -4.18 -1.40 -25.11
N ASP A 77 -2.91 -1.04 -25.23
CA ASP A 77 -1.98 -0.95 -24.11
C ASP A 77 -1.97 0.48 -23.56
N GLU A 78 -2.75 0.70 -22.51
CA GLU A 78 -2.99 2.02 -21.96
C GLU A 78 -2.30 2.21 -20.61
N TYR A 79 -1.80 3.43 -20.42
CA TYR A 79 -1.20 3.86 -19.17
C TYR A 79 -1.79 5.20 -18.76
N LYS A 80 -2.10 5.35 -17.47
CA LYS A 80 -2.63 6.58 -16.87
C LYS A 80 -1.96 6.85 -15.53
N VAL A 81 -1.66 8.13 -15.26
CA VAL A 81 -1.23 8.60 -13.94
C VAL A 81 -2.07 9.77 -13.52
N VAL A 82 -2.47 9.79 -12.25
CA VAL A 82 -3.14 10.93 -11.63
C VAL A 82 -2.35 11.31 -10.39
N ILE A 83 -2.04 12.59 -10.26
CA ILE A 83 -1.29 13.13 -9.12
C ILE A 83 -2.07 14.30 -8.55
N HIS A 84 -2.42 14.25 -7.27
CA HIS A 84 -2.93 15.41 -6.52
C HIS A 84 -1.91 15.85 -5.48
N TYR A 85 -1.65 17.15 -5.41
CA TYR A 85 -0.61 17.71 -4.55
C TYR A 85 -0.99 19.09 -4.04
N VAL A 86 -0.35 19.48 -2.95
CA VAL A 86 -0.44 20.81 -2.34
C VAL A 86 0.88 21.54 -2.60
N ALA A 87 0.81 22.78 -3.06
CA ALA A 87 1.97 23.64 -3.23
C ALA A 87 1.68 25.06 -2.75
N GLU A 88 2.71 25.72 -2.21
CA GLU A 88 2.67 27.13 -1.84
C GLU A 88 2.65 28.03 -3.09
N ILE A 89 1.88 29.12 -3.04
CA ILE A 89 1.84 30.16 -4.07
C ILE A 89 2.28 31.49 -3.45
N GLY A 90 3.57 31.81 -3.56
CA GLY A 90 4.11 33.09 -3.06
C GLY A 90 3.69 33.33 -1.60
N THR A 91 3.02 34.45 -1.34
CA THR A 91 2.48 34.80 -0.01
C THR A 91 1.01 34.43 0.19
N GLU A 92 0.34 33.88 -0.83
CA GLU A 92 -1.10 33.56 -0.82
C GLU A 92 -1.45 32.22 -0.13
N GLY A 93 -0.44 31.53 0.42
CA GLY A 93 -0.61 30.25 1.11
C GLY A 93 -0.65 29.03 0.18
N GLU A 94 -1.13 27.91 0.71
CA GLU A 94 -1.16 26.61 0.03
C GLU A 94 -2.40 26.44 -0.85
N LYS A 95 -2.23 25.90 -2.06
CA LYS A 95 -3.35 25.50 -2.94
C LYS A 95 -3.24 24.05 -3.40
N ASN A 96 -4.40 23.46 -3.70
CA ASN A 96 -4.53 22.11 -4.23
C ASN A 96 -4.40 22.09 -5.75
N PHE A 97 -3.66 21.12 -6.28
CA PHE A 97 -3.45 20.94 -7.71
C PHE A 97 -3.67 19.48 -8.10
N SER A 98 -4.02 19.26 -9.37
CA SER A 98 -4.12 17.94 -9.98
C SER A 98 -3.42 17.92 -11.34
N LYS A 99 -2.80 16.78 -11.66
CA LYS A 99 -2.21 16.54 -12.97
C LYS A 99 -2.45 15.10 -13.40
N THR A 100 -2.91 14.95 -14.64
CA THR A 100 -3.14 13.64 -15.26
C THR A 100 -2.21 13.45 -16.45
N PHE A 101 -1.64 12.26 -16.54
CA PHE A 101 -0.78 11.83 -17.62
C PHE A 101 -1.32 10.56 -18.26
N SER A 102 -0.99 10.36 -19.52
CA SER A 102 -1.25 9.14 -20.27
C SER A 102 -0.03 8.75 -21.10
N LYS A 103 -0.05 7.54 -21.66
CA LYS A 103 1.01 7.06 -22.56
C LYS A 103 1.30 8.01 -23.74
N ILE A 104 0.30 8.80 -24.15
CA ILE A 104 0.42 9.75 -25.28
C ILE A 104 1.25 10.98 -24.89
N ASN A 105 1.17 11.42 -23.63
CA ASN A 105 1.70 12.72 -23.21
C ASN A 105 2.82 12.64 -22.16
N CYS A 106 3.18 11.43 -21.69
CA CYS A 106 4.21 11.25 -20.67
C CYS A 106 4.92 9.91 -20.86
N LYS A 107 6.26 9.97 -20.97
CA LYS A 107 7.09 8.76 -20.99
C LYS A 107 7.28 8.23 -19.56
N GLU A 108 7.48 6.92 -19.39
CA GLU A 108 7.76 6.28 -18.08
C GLU A 108 8.87 6.99 -17.29
N SER A 109 9.94 7.43 -17.97
CA SER A 109 11.05 8.16 -17.35
C SER A 109 10.64 9.51 -16.76
N GLU A 110 9.61 10.16 -17.32
CA GLU A 110 9.09 11.43 -16.82
C GLU A 110 8.24 11.22 -15.55
N ILE A 111 7.54 10.09 -15.41
CA ILE A 111 6.85 9.73 -14.17
C ILE A 111 7.82 9.61 -13.01
N ALA A 112 8.99 9.01 -13.24
CA ALA A 112 10.02 8.93 -12.21
C ALA A 112 10.50 10.32 -11.75
N LEU A 113 10.61 11.28 -12.67
CA LEU A 113 10.92 12.67 -12.33
C LEU A 113 9.77 13.32 -11.54
N PHE A 114 8.52 13.08 -11.92
CA PHE A 114 7.36 13.58 -11.18
C PHE A 114 7.31 13.02 -9.76
N ILE A 115 7.51 11.71 -9.56
CA ILE A 115 7.54 11.11 -8.21
C ILE A 115 8.61 11.77 -7.32
N ASN A 116 9.80 12.06 -7.87
CA ASN A 116 10.87 12.75 -7.15
C ASN A 116 10.59 14.23 -6.84
N SER A 117 9.58 14.79 -7.49
CA SER A 117 9.21 16.20 -7.36
C SER A 117 8.37 16.49 -6.12
N PHE A 118 7.90 15.45 -5.44
CA PHE A 118 6.98 15.58 -4.31
C PHE A 118 7.57 15.03 -3.01
N SER A 119 7.14 15.61 -1.89
CA SER A 119 7.31 15.01 -0.56
C SER A 119 6.27 13.89 -0.37
N TRP A 120 6.70 12.80 0.25
CA TRP A 120 5.88 11.61 0.55
C TRP A 120 5.58 11.47 2.05
N GLU A 121 5.78 12.53 2.84
CA GLU A 121 5.68 12.49 4.30
C GLU A 121 4.23 12.38 4.83
N ASP A 122 3.22 12.72 4.02
CA ASP A 122 1.79 12.65 4.42
C ASP A 122 0.89 12.32 3.22
N VAL A 123 1.17 11.20 2.56
CA VAL A 123 0.40 10.76 1.39
C VAL A 123 -0.88 10.08 1.84
N GLU A 124 -2.03 10.60 1.42
CA GLU A 124 -3.31 10.02 1.81
C GLU A 124 -3.59 8.72 1.08
N ASN A 125 -3.32 8.68 -0.22
CA ASN A 125 -3.74 7.57 -1.08
C ASN A 125 -2.71 7.30 -2.19
N VAL A 126 -2.28 6.04 -2.28
CA VAL A 126 -1.44 5.52 -3.37
C VAL A 126 -2.18 4.36 -4.02
N HIS A 127 -2.41 4.43 -5.33
CA HIS A 127 -3.17 3.43 -6.07
C HIS A 127 -2.36 2.93 -7.26
N VAL A 128 -2.02 1.65 -7.28
CA VAL A 128 -1.29 1.00 -8.37
C VAL A 128 -2.14 -0.11 -8.97
N ILE A 129 -2.52 0.00 -10.24
CA ILE A 129 -3.23 -1.05 -10.99
C ILE A 129 -2.37 -1.52 -12.15
N LEU A 130 -1.97 -2.78 -12.13
CA LEU A 130 -1.19 -3.42 -13.19
C LEU A 130 -1.96 -4.65 -13.64
N MET A 131 -2.44 -4.66 -14.89
CA MET A 131 -3.14 -5.81 -15.47
C MET A 131 -2.29 -6.58 -16.49
N LYS A 132 -0.98 -6.33 -16.49
CA LYS A 132 0.04 -7.02 -17.28
C LYS A 132 1.42 -6.90 -16.61
N LYS A 133 2.41 -7.60 -17.16
CA LYS A 133 3.83 -7.39 -16.82
C LYS A 133 4.19 -5.91 -17.00
N SER A 134 4.73 -5.29 -15.95
CA SER A 134 5.03 -3.86 -15.93
C SER A 134 6.22 -3.52 -15.03
N ASN A 135 7.02 -2.55 -15.46
CA ASN A 135 8.15 -2.03 -14.68
C ASN A 135 7.76 -0.98 -13.62
N VAL A 136 6.47 -0.64 -13.51
CA VAL A 136 5.98 0.43 -12.61
C VAL A 136 6.35 0.19 -11.15
N LEU A 137 6.24 -1.04 -10.65
CA LEU A 137 6.64 -1.34 -9.28
C LEU A 137 8.12 -1.07 -9.06
N ASN A 138 9.00 -1.53 -9.96
CA ASN A 138 10.44 -1.27 -9.85
C ASN A 138 10.76 0.24 -9.87
N LEU A 139 10.04 1.01 -10.70
CA LEU A 139 10.17 2.47 -10.71
C LEU A 139 9.83 3.06 -9.34
N LEU A 140 8.71 2.67 -8.74
CA LEU A 140 8.30 3.13 -7.40
C LEU A 140 9.28 2.67 -6.31
N THR A 141 9.69 1.39 -6.32
CA THR A 141 10.65 0.80 -5.39
C THR A 141 11.94 1.62 -5.33
N SER A 142 12.52 1.93 -6.49
CA SER A 142 13.76 2.71 -6.56
C SER A 142 13.67 4.10 -5.92
N ARG A 143 12.45 4.65 -5.81
CA ARG A 143 12.19 5.96 -5.19
C ARG A 143 11.88 5.84 -3.71
N LEU A 144 11.00 4.91 -3.33
CA LEU A 144 10.63 4.67 -1.94
C LEU A 144 11.84 4.34 -1.06
N ILE A 145 12.82 3.58 -1.57
CA ILE A 145 14.08 3.28 -0.86
C ILE A 145 14.82 4.57 -0.45
N ASN A 146 14.74 5.63 -1.27
CA ASN A 146 15.42 6.90 -1.04
C ASN A 146 14.58 7.87 -0.19
N PHE A 147 13.29 7.62 0.01
CA PHE A 147 12.41 8.46 0.83
C PHE A 147 12.43 7.98 2.28
N LYS A 148 13.35 8.53 3.08
CA LYS A 148 13.56 8.13 4.48
C LYS A 148 12.31 8.30 5.35
N ASN A 149 11.51 9.35 5.07
CA ASN A 149 10.36 9.75 5.90
C ASN A 149 9.01 9.52 5.19
N HIS A 150 8.93 8.63 4.19
CA HIS A 150 7.65 8.41 3.54
C HIS A 150 6.64 7.83 4.53
N ASN A 151 5.40 8.31 4.48
CA ASN A 151 4.28 7.82 5.27
C ASN A 151 3.02 7.86 4.40
N ILE A 152 2.48 6.68 4.15
CA ILE A 152 1.33 6.46 3.26
C ILE A 152 0.16 5.99 4.11
N LYS A 153 -0.94 6.76 4.13
CA LYS A 153 -2.14 6.38 4.87
C LYS A 153 -2.81 5.16 4.24
N THR A 154 -3.04 5.16 2.93
CA THR A 154 -3.66 4.01 2.25
C THR A 154 -2.93 3.68 0.95
N LEU A 155 -2.48 2.44 0.84
CA LEU A 155 -1.86 1.88 -0.36
C LEU A 155 -2.77 0.80 -0.93
N TYR A 156 -3.27 1.03 -2.15
CA TYR A 156 -4.05 0.08 -2.91
C TYR A 156 -3.21 -0.50 -4.05
N LEU A 157 -3.20 -1.82 -4.16
CA LEU A 157 -2.54 -2.57 -5.23
C LEU A 157 -3.52 -3.51 -5.91
N HIS A 158 -3.52 -3.50 -7.23
CA HIS A 158 -4.11 -4.51 -8.08
C HIS A 158 -3.02 -5.01 -9.02
N VAL A 159 -2.63 -6.28 -8.93
CA VAL A 159 -1.56 -6.83 -9.78
C VAL A 159 -2.02 -8.12 -10.43
N GLU A 160 -2.04 -8.11 -11.77
CA GLU A 160 -2.23 -9.27 -12.62
C GLU A 160 -1.11 -9.28 -13.67
N GLY A 161 -0.31 -10.33 -13.69
CA GLY A 161 0.77 -10.42 -14.67
C GLY A 161 1.69 -11.59 -14.39
N PHE A 162 2.37 -12.04 -15.43
CA PHE A 162 3.47 -13.00 -15.33
C PHE A 162 4.79 -12.26 -15.08
N ASP A 163 5.75 -12.95 -14.47
CA ASP A 163 7.09 -12.45 -14.10
C ASP A 163 7.06 -11.23 -13.16
N MET A 164 6.09 -11.15 -12.27
CA MET A 164 5.92 -9.98 -11.40
C MET A 164 6.38 -10.19 -9.97
N ARG A 165 6.65 -11.44 -9.54
CA ARG A 165 7.00 -11.76 -8.14
C ARG A 165 8.16 -10.94 -7.60
N ASN A 166 9.28 -10.87 -8.31
CA ASN A 166 10.45 -10.12 -7.84
C ASN A 166 10.15 -8.63 -7.70
N SER A 167 9.40 -8.06 -8.64
CA SER A 167 8.98 -6.66 -8.58
C SER A 167 8.06 -6.38 -7.40
N ILE A 168 7.14 -7.30 -7.08
CA ILE A 168 6.26 -7.18 -5.91
C ILE A 168 7.04 -7.37 -4.62
N ASN A 169 7.91 -8.39 -4.52
CA ASN A 169 8.77 -8.60 -3.35
C ASN A 169 9.56 -7.33 -3.05
N ASN A 170 10.29 -6.82 -4.04
CA ASN A 170 11.09 -5.60 -3.87
C ASN A 170 10.24 -4.39 -3.48
N PHE A 171 9.05 -4.25 -4.08
CA PHE A 171 8.14 -3.17 -3.75
C PHE A 171 7.66 -3.26 -2.30
N ILE A 172 7.16 -4.41 -1.86
CA ILE A 172 6.72 -4.63 -0.47
C ILE A 172 7.87 -4.39 0.52
N LEU A 173 9.08 -4.87 0.20
CA LEU A 173 10.28 -4.67 1.02
C LEU A 173 10.71 -3.19 1.10
N SER A 174 10.32 -2.35 0.13
CA SER A 174 10.62 -0.92 0.14
C SER A 174 9.67 -0.07 0.99
N LEU A 175 8.54 -0.62 1.40
CA LEU A 175 7.55 0.05 2.24
C LEU A 175 8.05 0.07 3.69
N ARG A 176 8.09 1.25 4.32
CA ARG A 176 8.49 1.41 5.73
C ARG A 176 7.35 1.86 6.63
N SER A 177 6.55 2.81 6.13
CA SER A 177 5.39 3.35 6.86
C SER A 177 4.17 3.41 5.95
N VAL A 178 3.29 2.42 6.15
CA VAL A 178 2.00 2.31 5.49
C VAL A 178 0.98 2.00 6.58
N LYS A 179 -0.12 2.74 6.64
CA LYS A 179 -1.17 2.52 7.66
C LYS A 179 -2.19 1.47 7.21
N ASP A 180 -2.63 1.53 5.97
CA ASP A 180 -3.54 0.55 5.37
C ASP A 180 -2.96 0.01 4.04
N LEU A 181 -2.77 -1.30 3.93
CA LEU A 181 -2.33 -1.98 2.70
C LEU A 181 -3.44 -2.88 2.15
N LEU A 182 -3.96 -2.54 0.98
CA LEU A 182 -5.07 -3.24 0.35
C LEU A 182 -4.62 -3.79 -1.01
N ILE A 183 -4.54 -5.11 -1.14
CA ILE A 183 -4.25 -5.82 -2.38
C ILE A 183 -5.53 -6.52 -2.84
N ASN A 184 -6.33 -5.84 -3.64
CA ASN A 184 -7.67 -6.29 -4.04
C ASN A 184 -7.65 -7.50 -4.99
N LYS A 185 -6.54 -7.68 -5.71
CA LYS A 185 -6.31 -8.80 -6.61
C LYS A 185 -4.82 -8.99 -6.82
N LEU A 186 -4.32 -10.17 -6.47
CA LEU A 186 -2.95 -10.61 -6.71
C LEU A 186 -2.96 -11.87 -7.56
N CYS A 187 -2.59 -11.75 -8.84
CA CYS A 187 -2.57 -12.82 -9.81
C CYS A 187 -1.20 -12.90 -10.51
N LEU A 188 -0.39 -13.88 -10.13
CA LEU A 188 0.94 -14.15 -10.69
C LEU A 188 0.92 -15.29 -11.72
N CYS A 189 -0.23 -15.56 -12.32
CA CYS A 189 -0.38 -16.48 -13.47
C CYS A 189 0.36 -17.84 -13.33
N ASN A 190 0.23 -18.53 -12.19
CA ASN A 190 0.90 -19.80 -11.87
C ASN A 190 2.43 -19.73 -11.65
N GLU A 191 3.01 -18.55 -11.40
CA GLU A 191 4.39 -18.47 -10.90
C GLU A 191 4.54 -19.30 -9.62
N LYS A 192 5.60 -20.11 -9.56
CA LYS A 192 5.90 -20.97 -8.41
C LYS A 192 6.60 -20.20 -7.28
N GLY A 193 6.48 -20.72 -6.06
CA GLY A 193 7.10 -20.16 -4.85
C GLY A 193 6.20 -19.17 -4.12
N GLY A 194 6.59 -18.79 -2.91
CA GLY A 194 5.95 -17.75 -2.09
C GLY A 194 6.71 -16.43 -2.10
N PHE A 195 6.32 -15.52 -1.22
CA PHE A 195 7.05 -14.30 -0.91
C PHE A 195 8.45 -14.64 -0.41
N GLN A 196 9.41 -13.77 -0.73
CA GLN A 196 10.81 -13.89 -0.33
C GLN A 196 11.31 -12.54 0.17
N GLY A 197 11.96 -12.54 1.33
CA GLY A 197 12.60 -11.37 1.93
C GLY A 197 12.16 -11.10 3.36
N GLU A 198 12.71 -10.05 3.95
CA GLU A 198 12.42 -9.61 5.32
C GLU A 198 11.54 -8.36 5.30
N ILE A 199 10.26 -8.53 5.64
CA ILE A 199 9.32 -7.41 5.70
C ILE A 199 9.69 -6.51 6.88
N ASN A 200 9.63 -5.20 6.67
CA ASN A 200 9.84 -4.20 7.72
C ASN A 200 8.84 -3.04 7.54
N ILE A 201 7.55 -3.37 7.65
CA ILE A 201 6.47 -2.38 7.58
C ILE A 201 5.97 -2.14 8.99
N SER A 202 6.27 -0.96 9.52
CA SER A 202 5.82 -0.52 10.84
C SER A 202 4.55 0.35 10.73
N ASN A 203 3.77 0.39 11.82
CA ASN A 203 2.54 1.19 11.95
C ASN A 203 1.38 0.76 11.02
N LEU A 204 1.41 -0.46 10.49
CA LEU A 204 0.33 -1.01 9.70
C LEU A 204 -0.84 -1.36 10.60
N ARG A 205 -1.99 -0.72 10.39
CA ARG A 205 -3.23 -0.99 11.12
C ARG A 205 -4.10 -2.00 10.41
N ARG A 206 -4.04 -2.02 9.09
CA ARG A 206 -4.86 -2.93 8.29
C ARG A 206 -4.08 -3.46 7.09
N ILE A 207 -4.21 -4.76 6.85
CA ILE A 207 -3.82 -5.42 5.62
C ILE A 207 -4.96 -6.27 5.08
N GLU A 208 -5.21 -6.16 3.79
CA GLU A 208 -6.15 -7.02 3.06
C GLU A 208 -5.49 -7.52 1.79
N ILE A 209 -5.45 -8.84 1.58
CA ILE A 209 -4.87 -9.44 0.38
C ILE A 209 -5.79 -10.49 -0.18
N LEU A 210 -6.11 -10.35 -1.47
CA LEU A 210 -6.96 -11.26 -2.22
C LEU A 210 -6.15 -11.89 -3.36
N GLU A 211 -5.67 -13.11 -3.13
CA GLU A 211 -4.99 -13.90 -4.16
C GLU A 211 -5.95 -14.53 -5.15
N CYS A 212 -5.54 -14.58 -6.41
CA CYS A 212 -6.16 -15.43 -7.41
C CYS A 212 -5.91 -16.91 -7.09
N CYS A 213 -6.80 -17.81 -7.52
CA CYS A 213 -6.67 -19.26 -7.30
C CYS A 213 -5.40 -19.88 -7.90
N CYS A 214 -4.79 -19.21 -8.89
CA CYS A 214 -3.55 -19.61 -9.53
C CYS A 214 -2.28 -19.06 -8.86
N THR A 215 -2.41 -18.35 -7.73
CA THR A 215 -1.31 -17.66 -7.05
C THR A 215 -1.12 -18.21 -5.64
N LYS A 216 0.13 -18.35 -5.22
CA LYS A 216 0.54 -18.76 -3.87
C LYS A 216 1.69 -17.88 -3.41
N PHE A 217 1.43 -16.58 -3.29
CA PHE A 217 2.44 -15.59 -2.94
C PHE A 217 2.56 -15.44 -1.42
N ILE A 218 1.45 -15.35 -0.70
CA ILE A 218 1.45 -15.21 0.75
C ILE A 218 1.78 -16.55 1.40
N ASN A 219 2.84 -16.55 2.19
CA ASN A 219 3.37 -17.69 2.94
C ASN A 219 3.74 -17.26 4.37
N GLU A 220 4.34 -18.17 5.14
CA GLU A 220 4.83 -17.91 6.50
C GLU A 220 5.82 -16.73 6.59
N GLN A 221 6.74 -16.61 5.63
CA GLN A 221 7.74 -15.54 5.57
C GLN A 221 7.09 -14.16 5.35
N PHE A 222 5.90 -14.12 4.79
CA PHE A 222 5.11 -12.89 4.68
C PHE A 222 4.28 -12.64 5.94
N ALA A 223 3.42 -13.59 6.31
CA ALA A 223 2.35 -13.34 7.26
C ALA A 223 2.82 -13.19 8.72
N LEU A 224 3.76 -14.03 9.19
CA LEU A 224 4.20 -14.00 10.59
C LEU A 224 4.98 -12.73 10.92
N PRO A 225 6.00 -12.30 10.14
CA PRO A 225 6.71 -11.06 10.44
C PRO A 225 5.79 -9.84 10.45
N LEU A 226 4.85 -9.76 9.50
CA LEU A 226 3.88 -8.67 9.41
C LEU A 226 3.00 -8.59 10.65
N TYR A 227 2.50 -9.73 11.12
CA TYR A 227 1.73 -9.81 12.36
C TYR A 227 2.57 -9.38 13.56
N HIS A 228 3.76 -9.96 13.74
CA HIS A 228 4.60 -9.67 14.90
C HIS A 228 5.03 -8.21 15.01
N GLN A 229 5.27 -7.55 13.87
CA GLN A 229 5.64 -6.13 13.81
C GLN A 229 4.49 -5.17 14.12
N ASN A 230 3.24 -5.60 13.93
CA ASN A 230 2.09 -4.69 13.97
C ASN A 230 1.01 -5.09 14.99
N LYS A 231 1.13 -6.24 15.67
CA LYS A 231 0.21 -6.73 16.71
C LYS A 231 -0.19 -5.67 17.75
N GLY A 232 -1.40 -5.77 18.28
CA GLY A 232 -1.95 -4.80 19.23
C GLY A 232 -2.77 -3.71 18.54
N GLY A 233 -3.85 -4.11 17.86
CA GLY A 233 -4.77 -3.25 17.13
C GLY A 233 -4.71 -3.45 15.61
N PHE A 234 -4.28 -4.64 15.16
CA PHE A 234 -3.99 -4.94 13.77
C PHE A 234 -5.07 -5.83 13.13
N ASN A 235 -5.54 -5.40 11.95
CA ASN A 235 -6.52 -6.11 11.15
C ASN A 235 -5.85 -6.77 9.95
N MET A 236 -5.76 -8.09 9.94
CA MET A 236 -5.18 -8.87 8.85
C MET A 236 -6.23 -9.75 8.19
N VAL A 237 -6.49 -9.49 6.91
CA VAL A 237 -7.45 -10.23 6.08
C VAL A 237 -6.72 -10.86 4.89
N LEU A 238 -6.62 -12.19 4.88
CA LEU A 238 -5.88 -12.94 3.86
C LEU A 238 -6.79 -13.97 3.16
N ARG A 239 -7.13 -13.70 1.90
CA ARG A 239 -7.77 -14.66 0.99
C ARG A 239 -6.70 -15.33 0.13
N VAL A 240 -6.20 -16.47 0.60
CA VAL A 240 -4.97 -17.10 0.11
C VAL A 240 -5.05 -18.63 0.07
N ASN A 241 -4.28 -19.26 -0.83
CA ASN A 241 -4.42 -20.67 -1.21
C ASN A 241 -3.61 -21.70 -0.40
N GLU A 242 -2.85 -21.32 0.64
CA GLU A 242 -1.94 -22.24 1.37
C GLU A 242 -2.45 -22.61 2.79
N SER A 243 -2.16 -23.81 3.31
CA SER A 243 -2.77 -24.32 4.56
C SER A 243 -1.92 -24.20 5.84
N ASP A 244 -0.60 -24.34 5.76
CA ASP A 244 0.18 -24.68 6.97
C ASP A 244 0.61 -23.46 7.79
N PHE A 245 0.86 -22.32 7.13
CA PHE A 245 1.19 -21.08 7.84
C PHE A 245 -0.03 -20.53 8.62
N LYS A 246 -1.25 -20.90 8.23
CA LYS A 246 -2.50 -20.40 8.84
C LYS A 246 -2.58 -20.78 10.31
N THR A 247 -2.28 -22.03 10.64
CA THR A 247 -2.23 -22.52 12.02
C THR A 247 -1.15 -21.81 12.83
N LYS A 248 0.03 -21.58 12.23
CA LYS A 248 1.12 -20.84 12.89
C LYS A 248 0.74 -19.38 13.17
N LEU A 249 0.06 -18.72 12.23
CA LEU A 249 -0.43 -17.35 12.40
C LEU A 249 -1.49 -17.27 13.51
N ILE A 250 -2.42 -18.23 13.55
CA ILE A 250 -3.40 -18.33 14.63
C ILE A 250 -2.71 -18.52 15.97
N ASN A 251 -1.74 -19.44 16.06
CA ASN A 251 -1.00 -19.68 17.29
C ASN A 251 -0.26 -18.42 17.76
N ALA A 252 0.42 -17.72 16.84
CA ALA A 252 1.09 -16.46 17.15
C ALA A 252 0.12 -15.37 17.67
N ALA A 253 -1.10 -15.32 17.12
CA ALA A 253 -2.14 -14.40 17.57
C ALA A 253 -2.65 -14.73 18.99
N VAL A 254 -2.89 -16.02 19.23
CA VAL A 254 -3.28 -16.56 20.53
C VAL A 254 -2.21 -16.32 21.58
N ASP A 255 -0.95 -16.64 21.30
CA ASP A 255 0.17 -16.46 22.22
C ASP A 255 0.29 -14.98 22.64
N GLN A 256 0.09 -14.05 21.71
CA GLN A 256 0.11 -12.62 22.01
C GLN A 256 -1.04 -12.22 22.95
N TYR A 257 -2.26 -12.68 22.67
CA TYR A 257 -3.44 -12.39 23.48
C TYR A 257 -3.31 -12.95 24.90
N VAL A 258 -2.80 -14.17 25.04
CA VAL A 258 -2.58 -14.83 26.34
C VAL A 258 -1.57 -14.05 27.18
N ASN A 259 -0.44 -13.67 26.59
CA ASN A 259 0.69 -13.07 27.29
C ASN A 259 0.53 -11.57 27.59
N MET A 260 -0.41 -10.86 26.95
CA MET A 260 -0.69 -9.45 27.27
C MET A 260 -1.71 -9.31 28.40
N ASP A 261 -1.54 -8.32 29.27
CA ASP A 261 -2.60 -7.96 30.22
C ASP A 261 -3.85 -7.51 29.45
N GLY A 262 -5.02 -7.93 29.90
CA GLY A 262 -6.29 -7.64 29.26
C GLY A 262 -6.45 -6.14 29.01
N LYS A 263 -6.12 -5.29 29.99
CA LYS A 263 -6.26 -3.82 29.85
C LYS A 263 -5.37 -3.19 28.78
N GLU A 264 -4.28 -3.85 28.41
CA GLU A 264 -3.30 -3.33 27.43
C GLU A 264 -3.49 -3.91 26.03
N TYR A 265 -4.19 -5.05 25.92
CA TYR A 265 -4.43 -5.68 24.64
C TYR A 265 -5.40 -4.85 23.79
N LYS A 266 -4.93 -4.40 22.64
CA LYS A 266 -5.79 -3.81 21.61
C LYS A 266 -6.23 -4.91 20.66
N LYS A 267 -7.53 -4.97 20.40
CA LYS A 267 -8.19 -5.97 19.57
C LYS A 267 -7.47 -6.17 18.23
N ASP A 268 -6.96 -7.38 17.99
CA ASP A 268 -6.55 -7.82 16.66
C ASP A 268 -7.68 -8.61 15.98
N LEU A 269 -7.72 -8.53 14.65
CA LEU A 269 -8.61 -9.32 13.80
C LEU A 269 -7.76 -10.10 12.80
N ILE A 270 -7.81 -11.42 12.87
CA ILE A 270 -7.18 -12.31 11.89
C ILE A 270 -8.29 -13.00 11.10
N ALA A 271 -8.46 -12.63 9.83
CA ALA A 271 -9.39 -13.28 8.93
C ALA A 271 -8.64 -14.02 7.82
N ILE A 272 -8.83 -15.33 7.72
CA ILE A 272 -8.14 -16.16 6.74
C ILE A 272 -9.12 -17.09 6.02
N THR A 273 -9.00 -17.20 4.70
CA THR A 273 -9.78 -18.19 3.96
C THR A 273 -9.20 -19.57 4.16
N ASN A 274 -9.97 -20.55 4.61
CA ASN A 274 -9.53 -21.94 4.60
C ASN A 274 -10.62 -22.87 4.08
N LEU A 275 -10.22 -23.79 3.21
CA LEU A 275 -11.11 -24.79 2.61
C LEU A 275 -10.96 -26.16 3.27
N ASN A 276 -9.96 -26.35 4.14
CA ASN A 276 -9.75 -27.59 4.87
C ASN A 276 -10.41 -27.52 6.26
N PRO A 277 -11.45 -28.33 6.54
CA PRO A 277 -12.11 -28.37 7.85
C PRO A 277 -11.18 -28.75 9.01
N MET A 278 -10.06 -29.41 8.75
CA MET A 278 -9.07 -29.77 9.78
C MET A 278 -8.49 -28.55 10.51
N ILE A 279 -8.62 -27.34 9.96
CA ILE A 279 -8.22 -26.13 10.68
C ILE A 279 -8.96 -25.97 12.02
N PHE A 280 -10.23 -26.40 12.11
CA PHE A 280 -10.99 -26.30 13.35
C PHE A 280 -10.40 -27.21 14.44
N TYR A 281 -9.95 -28.42 14.09
CA TYR A 281 -9.25 -29.30 15.01
C TYR A 281 -7.94 -28.69 15.53
N HIS A 282 -7.18 -28.04 14.65
CA HIS A 282 -5.95 -27.35 15.06
C HIS A 282 -6.24 -26.16 15.97
N ILE A 283 -7.33 -25.44 15.73
CA ILE A 283 -7.78 -24.36 16.60
C ILE A 283 -8.20 -24.92 17.96
N ASP A 284 -8.98 -26.00 18.00
CA ASP A 284 -9.35 -26.67 19.25
C ASP A 284 -8.13 -27.03 20.10
N ASP A 285 -7.11 -27.61 19.46
CA ASP A 285 -5.85 -27.96 20.11
C ASP A 285 -5.13 -26.71 20.65
N ILE A 286 -5.02 -25.63 19.86
CA ILE A 286 -4.41 -24.36 20.27
C ILE A 286 -5.17 -23.73 21.45
N MET A 287 -6.51 -23.69 21.39
CA MET A 287 -7.32 -23.08 22.44
C MET A 287 -7.25 -23.90 23.73
N SER A 288 -7.36 -25.23 23.63
CA SER A 288 -7.30 -26.14 24.78
C SER A 288 -5.95 -26.07 25.49
N LYS A 289 -4.84 -26.05 24.74
CA LYS A 289 -3.48 -25.90 25.29
C LYS A 289 -3.29 -24.61 26.08
N ASN A 290 -3.97 -23.54 25.67
CA ASN A 290 -3.88 -22.23 26.30
C ASN A 290 -5.00 -21.95 27.32
N GLY A 291 -5.85 -22.93 27.62
CA GLY A 291 -6.99 -22.77 28.54
C GLY A 291 -8.04 -21.75 28.06
N LEU A 292 -8.09 -21.48 26.75
CA LEU A 292 -8.96 -20.46 26.17
C LEU A 292 -10.35 -21.00 25.89
N ARG A 293 -11.33 -20.10 25.97
CA ARG A 293 -12.71 -20.37 25.55
C ARG A 293 -13.00 -19.62 24.26
N TYR A 294 -13.72 -20.28 23.37
CA TYR A 294 -14.20 -19.68 22.14
C TYR A 294 -15.57 -20.24 21.78
N GLU A 295 -16.36 -19.43 21.10
CA GLU A 295 -17.65 -19.85 20.53
C GLU A 295 -17.63 -19.57 19.02
N PRO A 296 -17.92 -20.57 18.19
CA PRO A 296 -18.08 -20.37 16.76
C PRO A 296 -19.42 -19.70 16.48
N ASN A 297 -19.38 -18.45 16.01
CA ASN A 297 -20.52 -17.80 15.41
C ASN A 297 -20.52 -18.05 13.90
N PHE A 298 -21.47 -18.86 13.44
CA PHE A 298 -21.66 -19.17 12.03
C PHE A 298 -22.55 -18.12 11.38
N GLU A 299 -22.01 -17.45 10.38
CA GLU A 299 -22.76 -16.49 9.58
C GLU A 299 -22.79 -16.97 8.14
N GLU A 300 -23.98 -17.38 7.70
CA GLU A 300 -24.26 -17.62 6.29
C GLU A 300 -24.52 -16.28 5.61
N GLN A 301 -23.67 -15.91 4.65
CA GLN A 301 -23.98 -14.80 3.75
C GLN A 301 -24.66 -15.32 2.48
N SER A 302 -25.48 -14.47 1.86
CA SER A 302 -26.16 -14.72 0.57
C SER A 302 -25.23 -15.03 -0.61
N THR A 303 -23.91 -15.10 -0.37
CA THR A 303 -22.83 -15.13 -1.38
C THR A 303 -22.13 -16.49 -1.52
N ASN A 304 -22.70 -17.59 -0.99
CA ASN A 304 -22.11 -18.95 -0.93
C ASN A 304 -20.85 -19.04 -0.05
N CYS A 305 -20.71 -18.16 0.93
CA CYS A 305 -19.64 -18.16 1.91
C CYS A 305 -20.19 -18.35 3.32
N THR A 306 -19.55 -19.22 4.08
CA THR A 306 -19.79 -19.39 5.51
C THR A 306 -18.63 -18.73 6.25
N PHE A 307 -18.96 -17.74 7.08
CA PHE A 307 -18.00 -17.13 7.99
C PHE A 307 -18.14 -17.82 9.34
N VAL A 308 -17.00 -18.23 9.91
CA VAL A 308 -16.93 -18.69 11.29
C VAL A 308 -16.09 -17.68 12.05
N HIS A 309 -16.78 -16.86 12.85
CA HIS A 309 -16.13 -15.94 13.77
C HIS A 309 -15.91 -16.63 15.10
N LEU A 310 -14.66 -16.72 15.52
CA LEU A 310 -14.25 -17.26 16.80
C LEU A 310 -13.91 -16.08 17.71
N PHE A 311 -14.78 -15.84 18.68
CA PHE A 311 -14.54 -14.87 19.74
C PHE A 311 -13.76 -15.55 20.86
N ILE A 312 -12.52 -15.12 21.10
CA ILE A 312 -11.61 -15.80 22.02
C ILE A 312 -11.47 -14.99 23.30
N ALA A 313 -11.63 -15.67 24.44
CA ALA A 313 -11.52 -15.09 25.77
C ALA A 313 -10.68 -15.97 26.71
N LYS A 314 -10.04 -15.35 27.70
CA LYS A 314 -9.17 -16.04 28.68
C LYS A 314 -9.94 -16.94 29.66
N ASN A 315 -11.21 -16.65 29.93
CA ASN A 315 -12.06 -17.42 30.84
C ASN A 315 -13.56 -17.13 30.59
N ASN A 316 -14.44 -17.88 31.27
CA ASN A 316 -15.90 -17.74 31.13
C ASN A 316 -16.42 -16.34 31.49
N ASN A 317 -15.88 -15.73 32.55
CA ASN A 317 -16.34 -14.41 32.98
C ASN A 317 -15.98 -13.33 31.95
N ASP A 318 -14.80 -13.42 31.36
CA ASP A 318 -14.36 -12.50 30.31
C ASP A 318 -15.14 -12.74 29.01
N PHE A 319 -15.44 -13.99 28.68
CA PHE A 319 -16.24 -14.36 27.51
C PHE A 319 -17.63 -13.70 27.51
N TRP A 320 -18.41 -13.88 28.57
CA TRP A 320 -19.74 -13.25 28.69
C TRP A 320 -19.65 -11.73 28.69
N LYS A 321 -18.62 -11.18 29.34
CA LYS A 321 -18.34 -9.74 29.34
C LYS A 321 -18.03 -9.17 27.97
N ILE A 322 -17.44 -9.94 27.05
CA ILE A 322 -17.16 -9.52 25.67
C ILE A 322 -18.45 -9.51 24.84
N ILE A 323 -19.32 -10.50 25.03
CA ILE A 323 -20.64 -10.54 24.38
C ILE A 323 -21.48 -9.33 24.81
N GLU A 324 -21.44 -8.97 26.09
CA GLU A 324 -22.18 -7.84 26.64
C GLU A 324 -21.56 -6.47 26.31
N ASP A 325 -20.22 -6.39 26.19
CA ASP A 325 -19.48 -5.16 25.90
C ASP A 325 -18.38 -5.41 24.85
N PRO A 326 -18.65 -5.15 23.56
CA PRO A 326 -17.73 -5.39 22.47
C PRO A 326 -16.55 -4.39 22.42
N ASN A 327 -16.44 -3.47 23.37
CA ASN A 327 -15.27 -2.60 23.54
C ASN A 327 -14.19 -3.22 24.43
N LYS A 328 -14.47 -4.35 25.09
CA LYS A 328 -13.48 -5.08 25.87
C LYS A 328 -12.40 -5.68 24.97
N PRO A 329 -11.25 -6.03 25.54
CA PRO A 329 -10.12 -6.58 24.78
C PRO A 329 -10.32 -8.08 24.50
N TYR A 330 -10.50 -8.42 23.23
CA TYR A 330 -10.62 -9.80 22.75
C TYR A 330 -9.90 -9.96 21.41
N LEU A 331 -9.53 -11.20 21.12
CA LEU A 331 -9.02 -11.62 19.83
C LEU A 331 -10.19 -12.15 18.97
N ILE A 332 -10.31 -11.66 17.74
CA ILE A 332 -11.18 -12.27 16.74
C ILE A 332 -10.34 -13.08 15.77
N ILE A 333 -10.65 -14.37 15.66
CA ILE A 333 -10.19 -15.19 14.54
C ILE A 333 -11.40 -15.51 13.66
N SER A 334 -11.35 -15.07 12.41
CA SER A 334 -12.41 -15.35 11.42
C SER A 334 -11.88 -16.34 10.39
N ILE A 335 -12.53 -17.51 10.29
CA ILE A 335 -12.26 -18.45 9.21
C ILE A 335 -13.35 -18.29 8.17
N VAL A 336 -12.92 -17.99 6.95
CA VAL A 336 -13.84 -17.90 5.82
C VAL A 336 -13.80 -19.21 5.05
N ALA A 337 -14.89 -19.98 5.14
CA ALA A 337 -15.11 -21.14 4.30
C ALA A 337 -15.84 -20.69 3.03
N ILE A 338 -15.16 -20.75 1.88
CA ILE A 338 -15.74 -20.40 0.59
C ILE A 338 -16.25 -21.69 -0.07
N TYR A 339 -17.56 -21.88 -0.14
CA TYR A 339 -18.11 -22.95 -0.99
C TYR A 339 -17.91 -22.53 -2.45
N LYS A 340 -17.11 -23.29 -3.20
CA LYS A 340 -16.87 -23.07 -4.63
C LYS A 340 -18.13 -23.36 -5.45
N THR A 341 -19.09 -22.46 -5.44
CA THR A 341 -20.19 -22.45 -6.40
C THR A 341 -20.30 -21.05 -7.01
N ARG A 342 -19.48 -20.85 -8.05
CA ARG A 342 -19.32 -19.64 -8.88
C ARG A 342 -18.54 -18.50 -8.25
N ILE A 343 -17.92 -17.73 -9.15
CA ILE A 343 -16.99 -16.63 -8.92
C ILE A 343 -17.76 -15.46 -8.28
N SER A 344 -18.08 -15.55 -6.99
CA SER A 344 -18.56 -14.42 -6.18
C SER A 344 -17.41 -13.90 -5.31
N GLN A 345 -17.26 -12.58 -5.28
CA GLN A 345 -16.34 -11.91 -4.37
C GLN A 345 -16.95 -11.92 -2.97
N CYS A 346 -16.50 -12.83 -2.10
CA CYS A 346 -16.82 -12.73 -0.67
C CYS A 346 -15.96 -11.60 -0.07
N SER A 347 -16.63 -10.51 0.29
CA SER A 347 -16.07 -9.41 1.06
C SER A 347 -16.49 -9.58 2.50
N ILE A 348 -15.53 -9.63 3.41
CA ILE A 348 -15.77 -9.61 4.88
C ILE A 348 -16.44 -8.28 5.30
N TRP A 349 -16.41 -7.26 4.43
CA TRP A 349 -16.89 -5.91 4.69
C TRP A 349 -18.28 -5.59 4.14
N ASN A 350 -19.07 -6.57 3.69
CA ASN A 350 -20.50 -6.35 3.40
C ASN A 350 -21.35 -6.27 4.70
N ARG A 351 -20.78 -5.70 5.76
CA ARG A 351 -21.44 -5.37 7.02
C ARG A 351 -21.34 -3.87 7.27
#